data_AF-A0A538F8F4-F1
#
_entry.id   AF-A0A538F8F4-F1
#
_cell.length_a   1.000
_cell.length_b   1.000
_cell.length_c   1.000
_cell.angle_alpha   90.00
_cell.angle_beta   90.00
_cell.angle_gamma   90.00
#
_symmetry.space_group_name_H-M   'P 1'
#
loop_
_entity.id
_entity.type
_entity.pdbx_description
1 polymer ?
#
loop_
_entity_poly.entity_id
_entity_poly.type
_entity_poly.pdbx_seq_one_letter_code
_entity_poly.pdbx_strand_id
1 'polypeptide(L)'
;MTALFFGIGLGITLLVRWAEGWHPIWDGQVITTVELAAVPFGFLAGIGGFDYWAGYAIGSPTRPEDHSRHGAYSWRDYFRVNTDHKVIGIQYVVTTIFFFLAAGLLAMVMRAELARPGMQFVGNQVFNELFSVHAALMIFLFIIPAFAGLGNFVIPLMIGAPDMAFPRLNALSFWLLPMAGLMMLSSFFVPGFGCGWTGYAPLCSTHQELGAVFFNMGVQWAGASSIMTALNFLVTIITMRAPGMTFWRMPLLV
;
A
#
# COMPACT_ATOMS: atom_id res chain seq x y z
N MET A 1 -3.62 -17.91 7.57
CA MET A 1 -2.77 -17.80 6.36
C MET A 1 -1.48 -17.04 6.63
N THR A 2 -1.51 -15.91 7.34
CA THR A 2 -0.30 -15.13 7.69
C THR A 2 0.82 -15.96 8.34
N ALA A 3 0.51 -16.72 9.41
CA ALA A 3 1.50 -17.57 10.08
C ALA A 3 2.08 -18.68 9.18
N LEU A 4 1.29 -19.18 8.23
CA LEU A 4 1.75 -20.16 7.25
C LEU A 4 2.76 -19.53 6.29
N PHE A 5 2.45 -18.36 5.73
CA PHE A 5 3.37 -17.63 4.85
C PHE A 5 4.64 -17.19 5.57
N PHE A 6 4.54 -16.86 6.86
CA PHE A 6 5.72 -16.63 7.70
C PHE A 6 6.59 -17.89 7.83
N GLY A 7 5.97 -19.04 8.12
CA GLY A 7 6.71 -20.31 8.17
C GLY A 7 7.36 -20.67 6.82
N ILE A 8 6.69 -20.39 5.71
CA ILE A 8 7.22 -20.61 4.35
C ILE A 8 8.39 -19.67 4.06
N GLY A 9 8.24 -18.37 4.33
CA GLY A 9 9.30 -17.37 4.12
C GLY A 9 10.56 -17.72 4.92
N LEU A 10 10.38 -18.03 6.20
CA LEU A 10 11.46 -18.43 7.09
C LEU A 10 12.13 -19.72 6.60
N GLY A 11 11.33 -20.75 6.27
CA GLY A 11 11.81 -22.03 5.79
C GLY A 11 12.63 -21.91 4.51
N ILE A 12 12.13 -21.17 3.50
CA ILE A 12 12.83 -20.92 2.24
C ILE A 12 14.14 -20.18 2.51
N THR A 13 14.11 -19.13 3.33
CA THR A 13 15.30 -18.33 3.64
C THR A 13 16.40 -19.19 4.27
N LEU A 14 16.05 -19.96 5.30
CA LEU A 14 17.02 -20.82 5.99
C LEU A 14 17.54 -21.93 5.08
N LEU A 15 16.68 -22.53 4.25
CA LEU A 15 17.05 -23.58 3.31
C LEU A 15 18.02 -23.09 2.24
N VAL A 16 17.74 -21.92 1.63
CA VAL A 16 18.62 -21.32 0.62
C VAL A 16 19.97 -20.96 1.23
N ARG A 17 19.98 -20.32 2.40
CA ARG A 17 21.24 -19.97 3.08
C ARG A 17 22.07 -21.21 3.44
N TRP A 18 21.42 -22.27 3.90
CA TRP A 18 22.09 -23.54 4.17
C TRP A 18 22.64 -24.17 2.89
N ALA A 19 21.85 -24.23 1.81
CA ALA A 19 22.24 -24.82 0.54
C ALA A 19 23.42 -24.08 -0.11
N GLU A 20 23.44 -22.76 -0.01
CA GLU A 20 24.51 -21.90 -0.56
C GLU A 20 25.70 -21.70 0.40
N GLY A 21 25.66 -22.30 1.59
CA GLY A 21 26.72 -22.18 2.60
C GLY A 21 26.89 -20.77 3.18
N TRP A 22 25.83 -19.95 3.18
CA TRP A 22 25.85 -18.58 3.73
C TRP A 22 25.72 -18.60 5.25
N HIS A 23 26.74 -18.07 5.94
CA HIS A 23 26.78 -17.98 7.40
C HIS A 23 26.66 -16.52 7.89
N PRO A 24 25.90 -16.26 8.97
CA PRO A 24 25.08 -17.22 9.73
C PRO A 24 23.84 -17.66 8.94
N ILE A 25 23.39 -18.91 9.14
CA ILE A 25 22.14 -19.40 8.52
C ILE A 25 20.96 -18.56 9.04
N TRP A 26 20.98 -18.25 10.33
CA TRP A 26 20.03 -17.34 10.97
C TRP A 26 20.53 -15.89 10.89
N ASP A 27 20.04 -15.16 9.90
CA ASP A 27 20.34 -13.74 9.70
C ASP A 27 19.05 -12.94 9.82
N GLY A 28 18.93 -12.16 10.89
CA GLY A 28 17.70 -11.42 11.22
C GLY A 28 17.31 -10.39 10.16
N GLN A 29 18.26 -9.74 9.49
CA GLN A 29 17.96 -8.73 8.49
C GLN A 29 17.46 -9.38 7.19
N VAL A 30 18.10 -10.47 6.77
CA VAL A 30 17.67 -11.23 5.58
C VAL A 30 16.31 -11.87 5.81
N ILE A 31 16.10 -12.51 6.96
CA ILE A 31 14.80 -13.08 7.34
C ILE A 31 13.73 -11.98 7.33
N THR A 32 13.97 -10.85 8.00
CA THR A 32 13.01 -9.73 8.03
C THR A 32 12.68 -9.23 6.62
N THR A 33 13.67 -9.12 5.74
CA THR A 33 13.48 -8.67 4.36
C THR A 33 12.55 -9.63 3.59
N VAL A 34 12.78 -10.93 3.70
CA VAL A 34 11.94 -11.95 3.05
C VAL A 34 10.53 -11.97 3.66
N GLU A 35 10.41 -11.81 4.99
CA GLU A 35 9.12 -11.79 5.67
C GLU A 35 8.28 -10.57 5.30
N LEU A 36 8.91 -9.41 5.10
CA LEU A 36 8.23 -8.22 4.57
C LEU A 36 7.71 -8.41 3.14
N ALA A 37 8.14 -9.46 2.43
CA ALA A 37 7.54 -9.89 1.17
C ALA A 37 6.49 -11.00 1.37
N ALA A 38 6.77 -12.01 2.19
CA ALA A 38 5.91 -13.19 2.32
C ALA A 38 4.64 -12.94 3.16
N VAL A 39 4.78 -12.26 4.30
CA VAL A 39 3.69 -12.03 5.27
C VAL A 39 2.52 -11.26 4.65
N PRO A 40 2.72 -10.20 3.84
CA PRO A 40 1.64 -9.51 3.15
C PRO A 40 0.78 -10.43 2.28
N PHE A 41 1.39 -11.36 1.53
CA PHE A 41 0.62 -12.33 0.73
C PHE A 41 -0.23 -13.23 1.63
N GLY A 42 0.32 -13.67 2.77
CA GLY A 42 -0.42 -14.45 3.75
C GLY A 42 -1.59 -13.69 4.39
N PHE A 43 -1.43 -12.38 4.64
CA PHE A 43 -2.51 -11.52 5.12
C PHE A 43 -3.61 -11.37 4.06
N LEU A 44 -3.26 -11.01 2.82
CA LEU A 44 -4.18 -10.88 1.71
C LEU A 44 -4.97 -12.16 1.45
N ALA A 45 -4.28 -13.31 1.47
CA ALA A 45 -4.94 -14.62 1.37
C ALA A 45 -5.88 -14.88 2.55
N GLY A 46 -5.48 -14.47 3.77
CA GLY A 46 -6.29 -14.63 4.97
C GLY A 46 -7.58 -13.80 4.99
N ILE A 47 -7.58 -12.61 4.36
CA ILE A 47 -8.78 -11.76 4.23
C ILE A 47 -9.61 -12.07 2.98
N GLY A 48 -9.24 -13.09 2.22
CA GLY A 48 -9.94 -13.52 1.01
C GLY A 48 -9.60 -12.73 -0.25
N GLY A 49 -8.52 -11.94 -0.23
CA GLY A 49 -8.07 -11.14 -1.37
C GLY A 49 -7.74 -11.99 -2.60
N PHE A 50 -7.39 -13.27 -2.41
CA PHE A 50 -7.07 -14.20 -3.49
C PHE A 50 -8.14 -15.26 -3.79
N ASP A 51 -9.27 -15.27 -3.07
CA ASP A 51 -10.25 -16.37 -3.12
C ASP A 51 -10.80 -16.61 -4.52
N TYR A 52 -11.08 -15.53 -5.27
CA TYR A 52 -11.56 -15.65 -6.64
C TYR A 52 -10.53 -16.32 -7.56
N TRP A 53 -9.29 -15.84 -7.54
CA TRP A 53 -8.24 -16.35 -8.42
C TRP A 53 -7.84 -17.78 -8.05
N ALA A 54 -7.80 -18.10 -6.76
CA ALA A 54 -7.60 -19.47 -6.28
C ALA A 54 -8.73 -20.39 -6.75
N GLY A 55 -10.00 -19.98 -6.58
CA GLY A 55 -11.16 -20.71 -7.05
C GLY A 55 -11.14 -20.94 -8.57
N TYR A 56 -10.81 -19.91 -9.33
CA TYR A 56 -10.67 -20.01 -10.79
C TYR A 56 -9.55 -20.98 -11.20
N ALA A 57 -8.39 -20.91 -10.55
CA ALA A 57 -7.24 -21.78 -10.85
C ALA A 57 -7.53 -23.27 -10.60
N ILE A 58 -8.40 -23.59 -9.63
CA ILE A 58 -8.83 -24.97 -9.35
C ILE A 58 -10.07 -25.39 -10.17
N GLY A 59 -10.51 -24.59 -11.13
CA GLY A 59 -11.61 -24.90 -12.04
C GLY A 59 -13.01 -24.59 -11.50
N SER A 60 -13.13 -23.79 -10.44
CA SER A 60 -14.45 -23.34 -9.97
C SER A 60 -15.12 -22.43 -11.00
N PRO A 61 -16.45 -22.46 -11.14
CA PRO A 61 -17.17 -21.55 -12.02
C PRO A 61 -16.88 -20.09 -11.70
N THR A 62 -16.80 -19.25 -12.74
CA THR A 62 -16.66 -17.82 -12.57
C THR A 62 -17.90 -17.27 -11.86
N ARG A 63 -17.67 -16.49 -10.80
CA ARG A 63 -18.75 -15.78 -10.11
C ARG A 63 -19.00 -14.48 -10.88
N PRO A 64 -20.18 -14.26 -11.47
CA PRO A 64 -20.51 -12.97 -12.07
C PRO A 64 -20.50 -11.89 -10.99
N GLU A 65 -20.06 -10.70 -11.36
CA GLU A 65 -20.16 -9.54 -10.46
C GLU A 65 -21.55 -8.92 -10.60
N ASP A 66 -22.23 -8.77 -9.47
CA ASP A 66 -23.55 -8.14 -9.42
C ASP A 66 -23.39 -6.63 -9.24
N HIS A 67 -23.49 -5.89 -10.34
CA HIS A 67 -23.47 -4.42 -10.33
C HIS A 67 -24.86 -3.80 -10.12
N SER A 68 -25.89 -4.59 -9.77
CA SER A 68 -27.21 -4.03 -9.46
C SER A 68 -27.27 -3.32 -8.10
N ARG A 69 -26.30 -3.63 -7.24
CA ARG A 69 -26.24 -3.23 -5.83
C ARG A 69 -24.92 -2.54 -5.55
N HIS A 70 -24.96 -1.21 -5.51
CA HIS A 70 -23.77 -0.39 -5.24
C HIS A 70 -23.72 0.17 -3.82
N GLY A 71 -22.51 0.26 -3.29
CA GLY A 71 -22.19 0.86 -1.99
C GLY A 71 -22.19 -0.13 -0.81
N ALA A 72 -21.88 0.40 0.37
CA ALA A 72 -21.86 -0.37 1.61
C ALA A 72 -23.25 -0.43 2.25
N TYR A 73 -23.63 -1.61 2.72
CA TYR A 73 -24.86 -1.87 3.49
C TYR A 73 -24.61 -1.91 4.99
N SER A 74 -23.36 -2.18 5.39
CA SER A 74 -22.91 -2.19 6.77
C SER A 74 -21.54 -1.53 6.88
N TRP A 75 -21.23 -0.94 8.02
CA TRP A 75 -19.88 -0.43 8.31
C TRP A 75 -18.80 -1.52 8.17
N ARG A 76 -19.17 -2.80 8.37
CA ARG A 76 -18.28 -3.95 8.20
C ARG A 76 -17.77 -4.11 6.77
N ASP A 77 -18.49 -3.55 5.79
CA ASP A 77 -18.13 -3.64 4.37
C ASP A 77 -16.82 -2.91 4.06
N TYR A 78 -16.50 -1.87 4.83
CA TYR A 78 -15.24 -1.13 4.69
C TYR A 78 -14.04 -1.87 5.27
N PHE A 79 -14.25 -2.91 6.07
CA PHE A 79 -13.19 -3.71 6.70
C PHE A 79 -13.00 -5.09 6.05
N ARG A 80 -13.62 -5.34 4.90
CA ARG A 80 -13.48 -6.58 4.13
C ARG A 80 -13.16 -6.28 2.68
N VAL A 81 -12.67 -7.30 1.97
CA VAL A 81 -12.51 -7.24 0.51
C VAL A 81 -13.88 -7.02 -0.12
N ASN A 82 -13.98 -5.94 -0.90
CA ASN A 82 -15.19 -5.53 -1.61
C ASN A 82 -14.80 -5.11 -3.02
N THR A 83 -15.61 -5.44 -4.02
CA THR A 83 -15.35 -5.11 -5.43
C THR A 83 -15.96 -3.78 -5.86
N ASP A 84 -16.90 -3.22 -5.09
CA ASP A 84 -17.57 -1.97 -5.44
C ASP A 84 -16.63 -0.76 -5.38
N HIS A 85 -16.51 -0.02 -6.49
CA HIS A 85 -15.62 1.12 -6.62
C HIS A 85 -15.91 2.28 -5.64
N LYS A 86 -17.16 2.46 -5.17
CA LYS A 86 -17.52 3.49 -4.19
C LYS A 86 -17.04 3.10 -2.80
N VAL A 87 -17.21 1.82 -2.43
CA VAL A 87 -16.69 1.30 -1.15
C VAL A 87 -15.16 1.39 -1.14
N ILE A 88 -14.50 0.97 -2.21
CA ILE A 88 -13.05 1.07 -2.37
C ILE A 88 -12.58 2.53 -2.34
N GLY A 89 -13.29 3.44 -3.00
CA GLY A 89 -12.98 4.87 -2.97
C GLY A 89 -13.00 5.45 -1.55
N ILE A 90 -14.01 5.10 -0.75
CA ILE A 90 -14.10 5.50 0.67
C ILE A 90 -12.98 4.84 1.49
N GLN A 91 -12.70 3.56 1.26
CA GLN A 91 -11.62 2.82 1.91
C GLN A 91 -10.26 3.52 1.72
N TYR A 92 -9.94 3.94 0.49
CA TYR A 92 -8.74 4.74 0.20
C TYR A 92 -8.75 6.07 0.96
N VAL A 93 -9.81 6.87 0.85
CA VAL A 93 -9.88 8.20 1.47
C VAL A 93 -9.73 8.14 3.00
N VAL A 94 -10.40 7.20 3.65
CA VAL A 94 -10.29 7.03 5.11
C VAL A 94 -8.87 6.59 5.49
N THR A 95 -8.29 5.65 4.74
CA THR A 95 -6.93 5.16 4.98
C THR A 95 -5.89 6.27 4.80
N THR A 96 -6.02 7.08 3.75
CA THR A 96 -5.08 8.18 3.50
C THR A 96 -5.21 9.30 4.52
N ILE A 97 -6.41 9.60 5.01
CA ILE A 97 -6.63 10.55 6.11
C ILE A 97 -5.95 10.06 7.40
N PHE A 98 -6.03 8.76 7.70
CA PHE A 98 -5.32 8.20 8.86
C PHE A 98 -3.80 8.44 8.76
N PHE A 99 -3.18 8.12 7.62
CA PHE A 99 -1.75 8.35 7.43
C PHE A 99 -1.38 9.83 7.36
N PHE A 100 -2.27 10.68 6.83
CA PHE A 100 -2.11 12.14 6.87
C PHE A 100 -2.03 12.66 8.30
N LEU A 101 -2.91 12.21 9.19
CA LEU A 101 -2.88 12.60 10.59
C LEU A 101 -1.61 12.09 11.28
N ALA A 102 -1.23 10.83 11.04
CA ALA A 102 0.01 10.27 11.57
C ALA A 102 1.24 11.07 11.10
N ALA A 103 1.35 11.36 9.81
CA ALA A 103 2.43 12.16 9.25
C ALA A 103 2.40 13.60 9.78
N GLY A 104 1.22 14.19 9.95
CA GLY A 104 1.02 15.52 10.53
C GLY A 104 1.56 15.61 11.95
N LEU A 105 1.33 14.58 12.78
CA LEU A 105 1.90 14.50 14.13
C LEU A 105 3.43 14.49 14.11
N LEU A 106 4.05 13.71 13.22
CA LEU A 106 5.51 13.72 13.05
C LEU A 106 6.03 15.11 12.64
N ALA A 107 5.31 15.80 11.77
CA ALA A 107 5.64 17.18 11.39
C ALA A 107 5.51 18.16 12.56
N MET A 108 4.51 18.01 13.42
CA MET A 108 4.37 18.87 14.60
C MET A 108 5.57 18.73 15.54
N VAL A 109 6.11 17.53 15.71
CA VAL A 109 7.34 17.31 16.50
C VAL A 109 8.54 18.00 15.85
N MET A 110 8.73 17.86 14.53
CA MET A 110 9.79 18.58 13.82
C MET A 110 9.67 20.10 13.94
N ARG A 111 8.44 20.63 13.85
CA ARG A 111 8.18 22.07 13.99
C ARG A 111 8.42 22.56 15.41
N ALA A 112 8.11 21.75 16.41
CA ALA A 112 8.45 22.04 17.80
C ALA A 112 9.97 22.08 18.00
N GLU A 113 10.71 21.11 17.43
CA GLU A 113 12.18 21.11 17.46
C GLU A 113 12.78 22.38 16.84
N LEU A 114 12.29 22.78 15.67
CA LEU A 114 12.78 23.96 14.96
C LEU A 114 12.25 25.30 15.48
N ALA A 115 11.53 25.33 16.61
CA ALA A 115 10.93 26.56 17.13
C ALA A 115 11.98 27.58 17.61
N ARG A 116 13.18 27.12 17.97
CA ARG A 116 14.34 27.96 18.35
C ARG A 116 15.64 27.30 17.87
N PRO A 117 16.75 28.04 17.74
CA PRO A 117 18.05 27.43 17.44
C PRO A 117 18.53 26.54 18.60
N GLY A 118 19.17 25.41 18.27
CA GLY A 118 19.68 24.43 19.24
C GLY A 118 18.97 23.07 19.14
N MET A 119 19.25 22.17 20.09
CA MET A 119 18.49 20.93 20.30
C MET A 119 17.56 21.07 21.51
N GLN A 120 16.25 20.88 21.32
CA GLN A 120 15.21 21.17 22.31
C GLN A 120 14.50 19.90 22.81
N PHE A 121 14.06 19.04 21.90
CA PHE A 121 13.19 17.90 22.16
C PHE A 121 13.76 16.59 21.62
N VAL A 122 14.40 16.60 20.45
CA VAL A 122 14.92 15.40 19.79
C VAL A 122 16.38 15.57 19.35
N GLY A 123 17.13 14.47 19.36
CA GLY A 123 18.48 14.44 18.82
C GLY A 123 18.51 14.38 17.29
N ASN A 124 19.69 14.62 16.70
CA ASN A 124 19.89 14.67 15.24
C ASN A 124 19.37 13.42 14.50
N GLN A 125 19.62 12.22 15.05
CA GLN A 125 19.18 10.97 14.42
C GLN A 125 17.65 10.87 14.35
N VAL A 126 16.98 11.09 15.49
CA VAL A 126 15.51 11.06 15.57
C VAL A 126 14.90 12.14 14.70
N PHE A 127 15.51 13.33 14.62
CA PHE A 127 15.04 14.39 13.71
C PHE A 127 15.07 13.94 12.24
N ASN A 128 16.16 13.30 11.82
CA ASN A 128 16.28 12.76 10.46
C ASN A 128 15.26 11.65 10.19
N GLU A 129 14.97 10.79 11.17
CA GLU A 129 13.95 9.75 11.09
C GLU A 129 12.54 10.34 10.97
N LEU A 130 12.21 11.33 11.81
CA LEU A 130 10.94 12.06 11.74
C LEU A 130 10.72 12.68 10.37
N PHE A 131 11.74 13.34 9.82
CA PHE A 131 11.67 13.97 8.50
C PHE A 131 11.44 12.95 7.39
N SER A 132 12.22 11.86 7.41
CA SER A 132 12.20 10.83 6.39
C SER A 132 10.84 10.11 6.36
N VAL A 133 10.35 9.71 7.52
CA VAL A 133 9.07 8.99 7.65
C VAL A 133 7.89 9.92 7.38
N HIS A 134 7.90 11.17 7.89
CA HIS A 134 6.88 12.16 7.55
C HIS A 134 6.70 12.31 6.04
N ALA A 135 7.80 12.55 5.32
CA ALA A 135 7.77 12.74 3.88
C ALA A 135 7.32 11.47 3.15
N ALA A 136 7.78 10.29 3.58
CA ALA A 136 7.35 9.01 3.02
C ALA A 136 5.83 8.81 3.14
N LEU A 137 5.26 9.00 4.33
CA LEU A 137 3.82 8.86 4.56
C LEU A 137 3.01 9.89 3.75
N MET A 138 3.47 11.15 3.69
CA MET A 138 2.78 12.20 2.93
C MET A 138 2.73 11.90 1.43
N ILE A 139 3.83 11.44 0.84
CA ILE A 139 3.90 11.21 -0.61
C ILE A 139 3.20 9.91 -0.99
N PHE A 140 3.60 8.80 -0.37
CA PHE A 140 3.19 7.47 -0.80
C PHE A 140 1.84 7.03 -0.25
N LEU A 141 1.40 7.58 0.89
CA LEU A 141 0.17 7.15 1.56
C LEU A 141 -0.93 8.21 1.63
N PHE A 142 -0.59 9.49 1.46
CA PHE A 142 -1.58 10.55 1.40
C PHE A 142 -1.77 11.10 -0.01
N ILE A 143 -0.78 11.79 -0.58
CA ILE A 143 -0.92 12.52 -1.85
C ILE A 143 -1.35 11.57 -2.97
N ILE A 144 -0.53 10.54 -3.25
CA ILE A 144 -0.82 9.62 -4.37
C ILE A 144 -2.13 8.87 -4.16
N PRO A 145 -2.41 8.23 -3.01
CA PRO A 145 -3.60 7.40 -2.89
C PRO A 145 -4.88 8.18 -2.58
N ALA A 146 -4.81 9.45 -2.16
CA ALA A 146 -6.00 10.31 -2.07
C ALA A 146 -6.62 10.50 -3.45
N PHE A 147 -5.80 10.75 -4.49
CA PHE A 147 -6.28 10.81 -5.87
C PHE A 147 -6.81 9.46 -6.35
N ALA A 148 -6.17 8.35 -5.97
CA ALA A 148 -6.69 7.01 -6.26
C ALA A 148 -8.06 6.77 -5.61
N GLY A 149 -8.27 7.20 -4.37
CA GLY A 149 -9.56 7.06 -3.68
C GLY A 149 -10.66 7.90 -4.30
N LEU A 150 -10.37 9.16 -4.60
CA LEU A 150 -11.31 10.04 -5.29
C LEU A 150 -11.64 9.48 -6.69
N GLY A 151 -10.63 9.09 -7.46
CA GLY A 151 -10.80 8.52 -8.80
C GLY A 151 -11.66 7.26 -8.78
N ASN A 152 -11.44 6.37 -7.82
CA ASN A 152 -12.26 5.16 -7.64
C ASN A 152 -13.73 5.50 -7.42
N PHE A 153 -14.00 6.53 -6.62
CA PHE A 153 -15.37 6.92 -6.35
C PHE A 153 -16.04 7.60 -7.55
N VAL A 154 -15.36 8.55 -8.19
CA VAL A 154 -16.00 9.48 -9.14
C VAL A 154 -15.85 9.10 -10.60
N ILE A 155 -14.77 8.42 -11.03
CA ILE A 155 -14.50 8.19 -12.45
C ILE A 155 -15.59 7.34 -13.11
N PRO A 156 -15.99 6.17 -12.57
CA PRO A 156 -17.06 5.38 -13.18
C PRO A 156 -18.38 6.16 -13.30
N LEU A 157 -18.70 6.98 -12.29
CA LEU A 157 -19.88 7.85 -12.30
C LEU A 157 -19.82 8.92 -13.38
N MET A 158 -18.65 9.55 -13.56
CA MET A 158 -18.45 10.62 -14.54
C MET A 158 -18.51 10.14 -15.99
N ILE A 159 -18.10 8.90 -16.25
CA ILE A 159 -18.13 8.32 -17.60
C ILE A 159 -19.36 7.46 -17.88
N GLY A 160 -20.25 7.29 -16.89
CA GLY A 160 -21.44 6.45 -16.98
C GLY A 160 -21.15 4.95 -17.06
N ALA A 161 -20.03 4.50 -16.50
CA ALA A 161 -19.70 3.09 -16.36
C ALA A 161 -20.40 2.51 -15.11
N PRO A 162 -20.83 1.22 -15.15
CA PRO A 162 -21.41 0.57 -13.98
C PRO A 162 -20.38 0.38 -12.85
N ASP A 163 -19.12 0.08 -13.20
CA ASP A 163 -18.03 -0.14 -12.26
C ASP A 163 -16.68 0.04 -12.98
N MET A 164 -15.59 -0.28 -12.30
CA MET A 164 -14.24 -0.40 -12.86
C MET A 164 -14.11 -1.63 -13.77
N ALA A 165 -13.18 -1.58 -14.73
CA ALA A 165 -12.94 -2.68 -15.67
C ALA A 165 -12.46 -3.97 -15.01
N PHE A 166 -11.67 -3.85 -13.93
CA PHE A 166 -11.19 -4.97 -13.14
C PHE A 166 -11.53 -4.76 -11.65
N PRO A 167 -12.78 -4.99 -11.21
CA PRO A 167 -13.19 -4.69 -9.83
C PRO A 167 -12.42 -5.48 -8.77
N ARG A 168 -12.11 -6.75 -9.02
CA ARG A 168 -11.27 -7.57 -8.11
C ARG A 168 -9.83 -7.11 -8.02
N LEU A 169 -9.25 -6.68 -9.14
CA LEU A 169 -7.91 -6.11 -9.15
C LEU A 169 -7.89 -4.79 -8.36
N ASN A 170 -8.96 -4.02 -8.46
CA ASN A 170 -9.18 -2.80 -7.69
C ASN A 170 -9.25 -3.05 -6.17
N ALA A 171 -9.96 -4.10 -5.77
CA ALA A 171 -10.03 -4.50 -4.38
C ALA A 171 -8.64 -4.88 -3.87
N LEU A 172 -7.91 -5.71 -4.63
CA LEU A 172 -6.55 -6.11 -4.28
C LEU A 172 -5.61 -4.90 -4.19
N SER A 173 -5.68 -3.96 -5.14
CA SER A 173 -4.82 -2.78 -5.14
C SER A 173 -5.03 -1.94 -3.89
N PHE A 174 -6.28 -1.76 -3.43
CA PHE A 174 -6.54 -1.10 -2.15
C PHE A 174 -5.85 -1.83 -0.99
N TRP A 175 -6.06 -3.14 -0.84
CA TRP A 175 -5.55 -3.88 0.33
C TRP A 175 -4.02 -3.97 0.42
N LEU A 176 -3.30 -3.75 -0.69
CA LEU A 176 -1.84 -3.56 -0.66
C LEU A 176 -1.41 -2.28 0.07
N LEU A 177 -2.22 -1.21 0.01
CA LEU A 177 -1.84 0.10 0.53
C LEU A 177 -1.77 0.15 2.07
N PRO A 178 -2.76 -0.35 2.85
CA PRO A 178 -2.64 -0.39 4.31
C PRO A 178 -1.40 -1.15 4.79
N MET A 179 -1.04 -2.25 4.12
CA MET A 179 0.16 -3.02 4.47
C MET A 179 1.44 -2.23 4.18
N ALA A 180 1.54 -1.62 3.00
CA ALA A 180 2.63 -0.71 2.66
C ALA A 180 2.77 0.42 3.70
N GLY A 181 1.62 0.97 4.12
CA GLY A 181 1.60 2.05 5.09
C GLY A 181 2.01 1.65 6.50
N LEU A 182 1.61 0.46 6.95
CA LEU A 182 2.09 -0.11 8.21
C LEU A 182 3.59 -0.36 8.17
N MET A 183 4.15 -0.82 7.04
CA MET A 183 5.60 -0.98 6.90
C MET A 183 6.33 0.37 6.97
N MET A 184 5.87 1.36 6.21
CA MET A 184 6.45 2.70 6.23
C MET A 184 6.37 3.36 7.61
N LEU A 185 5.25 3.23 8.31
CA LEU A 185 5.13 3.74 9.67
C LEU A 185 6.02 2.98 10.65
N SER A 186 6.12 1.67 10.50
CA SER A 186 7.00 0.82 11.33
C SER A 186 8.47 1.13 11.15
N SER A 187 8.88 1.70 10.01
CA SER A 187 10.27 2.12 9.76
C SER A 187 10.83 3.14 10.74
N PHE A 188 9.94 3.81 11.51
CA PHE A 188 10.32 4.69 12.61
C PHE A 188 10.59 3.95 13.93
N PHE A 189 9.95 2.80 14.15
CA PHE A 189 9.98 2.08 15.43
C PHE A 189 11.00 0.93 15.47
N VAL A 190 11.42 0.44 14.33
CA VAL A 190 12.64 -0.36 14.19
C VAL A 190 13.83 0.59 14.03
N PRO A 191 15.08 0.19 14.33
CA PRO A 191 16.26 1.04 14.10
C PRO A 191 16.14 1.83 12.79
N GLY A 192 16.11 3.15 12.89
CA GLY A 192 15.20 4.01 12.14
C GLY A 192 15.64 4.38 10.73
N PHE A 193 14.65 4.71 9.89
CA PHE A 193 14.87 5.23 8.54
C PHE A 193 15.21 6.73 8.57
N GLY A 194 16.51 7.08 8.62
CA GLY A 194 16.99 8.46 8.73
C GLY A 194 17.65 9.05 7.47
N CYS A 195 17.57 8.41 6.30
CA CYS A 195 18.32 8.83 5.09
C CYS A 195 17.51 9.70 4.10
N GLY A 196 16.34 10.18 4.48
CA GLY A 196 15.44 10.99 3.66
C GLY A 196 14.58 10.16 2.70
N TRP A 197 13.36 10.62 2.41
CA TRP A 197 12.40 9.91 1.54
C TRP A 197 12.91 9.66 0.11
N THR A 198 13.86 10.46 -0.36
CA THR A 198 14.53 10.28 -1.66
C THR A 198 15.34 8.99 -1.71
N GLY A 199 15.80 8.50 -0.56
CA GLY A 199 16.42 7.19 -0.48
C GLY A 199 17.78 7.10 -1.17
N TYR A 200 18.64 8.13 -1.07
CA TYR A 200 19.92 8.12 -1.77
C TYR A 200 20.77 6.91 -1.34
N ALA A 201 21.09 6.08 -2.34
CA ALA A 201 21.83 4.83 -2.15
C ALA A 201 23.05 4.95 -1.22
N PRO A 202 24.01 5.87 -1.41
CA PRO A 202 25.20 5.91 -0.56
C PRO A 202 24.91 6.18 0.92
N LEU A 203 23.83 6.90 1.24
CA LEU A 203 23.45 7.19 2.62
C LEU A 203 22.58 6.06 3.19
N CYS A 204 21.58 5.61 2.45
CA CYS A 204 20.69 4.54 2.90
C CYS A 204 21.36 3.16 2.94
N SER A 205 22.36 2.90 2.08
CA SER A 205 23.12 1.64 2.08
C SER A 205 24.08 1.55 3.26
N THR A 206 24.63 2.70 3.66
CA THR A 206 25.58 2.80 4.78
C THR A 206 24.85 2.77 6.13
N HIS A 207 23.61 3.26 6.16
CA HIS A 207 22.69 3.19 7.28
C HIS A 207 21.52 2.23 6.97
N GLN A 208 21.82 1.00 6.50
CA GLN A 208 20.80 -0.07 6.33
C GLN A 208 20.33 -0.65 7.66
N GLU A 209 19.90 0.23 8.54
CA GLU A 209 19.09 -0.17 9.66
C GLU A 209 17.78 -0.78 9.16
N LEU A 210 17.14 -1.60 9.99
CA LEU A 210 15.90 -2.29 9.63
C LEU A 210 14.84 -1.32 9.10
N GLY A 211 14.81 -0.07 9.57
CA GLY A 211 13.89 0.97 9.09
C GLY A 211 14.01 1.23 7.59
N ALA A 212 15.23 1.29 7.05
CA ALA A 212 15.41 1.46 5.61
C ALA A 212 14.83 0.26 4.82
N VAL A 213 14.94 -0.96 5.35
CA VAL A 213 14.34 -2.16 4.74
C VAL A 213 12.81 -2.05 4.75
N PHE A 214 12.22 -1.66 5.88
CA PHE A 214 10.77 -1.45 6.01
C PHE A 214 10.25 -0.38 5.06
N PHE A 215 10.95 0.76 4.94
CA PHE A 215 10.62 1.81 3.99
C PHE A 215 10.66 1.29 2.54
N ASN A 216 11.77 0.66 2.14
CA ASN A 216 11.94 0.16 0.79
C ASN A 216 10.87 -0.87 0.42
N MET A 217 10.59 -1.83 1.30
CA MET A 217 9.53 -2.82 1.08
C MET A 217 8.15 -2.16 1.02
N GLY A 218 7.87 -1.19 1.89
CA GLY A 218 6.65 -0.39 1.85
C GLY A 218 6.45 0.32 0.51
N VAL A 219 7.51 0.92 -0.04
CA VAL A 219 7.46 1.57 -1.37
C VAL A 219 7.09 0.57 -2.47
N GLN A 220 7.63 -0.66 -2.44
CA GLN A 220 7.31 -1.66 -3.45
C GLN A 220 5.83 -2.08 -3.41
N TRP A 221 5.27 -2.27 -2.21
CA TRP A 221 3.86 -2.61 -2.04
C TRP A 221 2.92 -1.46 -2.43
N ALA A 222 3.26 -0.22 -2.05
CA ALA A 222 2.53 0.96 -2.48
C ALA A 222 2.63 1.17 -4.01
N GLY A 223 3.80 0.89 -4.59
CA GLY A 223 4.02 0.93 -6.04
C GLY A 223 3.15 -0.09 -6.78
N ALA A 224 3.10 -1.33 -6.32
CA ALA A 224 2.22 -2.37 -6.89
C ALA A 224 0.73 -1.97 -6.81
N SER A 225 0.30 -1.42 -5.66
CA SER A 225 -1.04 -0.85 -5.48
C SER A 225 -1.34 0.23 -6.53
N SER A 226 -0.42 1.19 -6.69
CA SER A 226 -0.58 2.30 -7.63
C SER A 226 -0.62 1.85 -9.09
N ILE A 227 0.24 0.92 -9.50
CA ILE A 227 0.31 0.41 -10.88
C ILE A 227 -1.01 -0.29 -11.25
N MET A 228 -1.49 -1.19 -10.39
CA MET A 228 -2.75 -1.90 -10.62
C MET A 228 -3.94 -0.95 -10.71
N THR A 229 -3.98 0.05 -9.83
CA THR A 229 -5.05 1.06 -9.82
C THR A 229 -5.03 1.91 -11.09
N ALA A 230 -3.84 2.38 -11.50
CA ALA A 230 -3.68 3.19 -12.72
C ALA A 230 -4.06 2.41 -13.99
N LEU A 231 -3.64 1.14 -14.10
CA LEU A 231 -4.02 0.27 -15.21
C LEU A 231 -5.55 0.09 -15.26
N ASN A 232 -6.17 -0.11 -14.10
CA ASN A 232 -7.61 -0.28 -14.02
C ASN A 232 -8.36 0.99 -14.46
N PHE A 233 -7.94 2.18 -13.99
CA PHE A 233 -8.51 3.44 -14.48
C PHE A 233 -8.34 3.60 -15.98
N LEU A 234 -7.14 3.36 -16.52
CA LEU A 234 -6.87 3.49 -17.94
C LEU A 234 -7.82 2.64 -18.77
N VAL A 235 -7.97 1.36 -18.43
CA VAL A 235 -8.86 0.45 -19.17
C VAL A 235 -10.32 0.86 -18.99
N THR A 236 -10.74 1.24 -17.79
CA THR A 236 -12.11 1.70 -17.50
C THR A 236 -12.46 2.93 -18.36
N ILE A 237 -11.59 3.94 -18.36
CA ILE A 237 -11.80 5.19 -19.11
C ILE A 237 -11.84 4.94 -20.62
N ILE A 238 -11.01 4.03 -21.15
CA ILE A 238 -10.95 3.78 -22.59
C ILE A 238 -12.13 2.92 -23.07
N THR A 239 -12.52 1.91 -22.30
CA THR A 239 -13.37 0.82 -22.80
C THR A 239 -14.81 0.82 -22.26
N MET A 240 -15.08 1.50 -21.14
CA MET A 240 -16.38 1.38 -20.43
C MET A 240 -17.23 2.66 -20.41
N ARG A 241 -16.88 3.67 -21.21
CA ARG A 241 -17.65 4.91 -21.31
C ARG A 241 -19.05 4.66 -21.85
N ALA A 242 -19.99 5.50 -21.41
CA ALA A 242 -21.36 5.50 -21.92
C ALA A 242 -21.41 5.71 -23.45
N PRO A 243 -22.37 5.07 -24.15
CA PRO A 243 -22.55 5.25 -25.59
C PRO A 243 -22.71 6.72 -25.98
N GLY A 244 -21.95 7.18 -26.97
CA GLY A 244 -21.97 8.56 -27.44
C GLY A 244 -21.00 9.53 -26.73
N MET A 245 -20.30 9.09 -25.69
CA MET A 245 -19.24 9.85 -25.03
C MET A 245 -17.90 9.67 -25.76
N THR A 246 -17.51 10.66 -26.56
CA THR A 246 -16.17 10.72 -27.17
C THR A 246 -15.15 11.23 -26.15
N PHE A 247 -13.85 11.03 -26.40
CA PHE A 247 -12.77 11.51 -25.54
C PHE A 247 -12.86 13.03 -25.25
N TRP A 248 -13.26 13.83 -26.25
CA TRP A 248 -13.40 15.28 -26.13
C TRP A 248 -14.67 15.74 -25.40
N ARG A 249 -15.52 14.80 -24.97
CA ARG A 249 -16.75 15.07 -24.19
C ARG A 249 -16.64 14.61 -22.75
N MET A 250 -15.51 14.04 -22.34
CA MET A 250 -15.29 13.62 -20.96
C MET A 250 -15.09 14.84 -20.04
N PRO A 251 -15.53 14.79 -18.78
CA PRO A 251 -15.21 15.83 -17.80
C PRO A 251 -13.69 15.98 -17.65
N LEU A 252 -13.20 17.21 -17.46
CA LEU A 252 -11.76 17.49 -17.35
C LEU A 252 -11.02 16.76 -16.21
N LEU A 253 -11.76 16.27 -15.21
CA LEU A 253 -11.19 15.49 -14.11
C LEU A 253 -10.78 14.06 -14.55
N VAL A 254 -11.44 13.53 -15.58
CA VAL A 254 -11.23 12.18 -16.15
C VAL A 254 -10.09 12.20 -17.15
#